data_AF-A0A821IPG9-F1
#
_entry.id   AF-A0A821IPG9-F1
#
_cell.length_a   1.000
_cell.length_b   1.000
_cell.length_c   1.000
_cell.angle_alpha   90.00
_cell.angle_beta   90.00
_cell.angle_gamma   90.00
#
_symmetry.space_group_name_H-M   'P 1'
#
loop_
_entity.id
_entity.type
_entity.pdbx_description
1 polymer ?
#
loop_
_entity_poly.entity_id
_entity_poly.type
_entity_poly.pdbx_seq_one_letter_code
_entity_poly.pdbx_strand_id
1 'polypeptide(L)'
;EYCLSYLFTARDFGDGTLGLAWMGSILPNNRGGICEKSAKDIYEGQRVIKTLNTGMITVINHNTRTSALMTELTFAHEVGHNLGAEHDDDKCGEGTTFGHYIMYRRATTGLEENNNKFSNCSMNKMGSVMISIKNQLHGKTNCLAECSQVGYCGNRNVEDDEECDCGFISECTDHCCYPADVSDAKLGCKLKPGARCSPSKGTCCSDQCTFHSTTHICHKDKASQDCIGDVLCE
;
A
#
# COMPACT_ATOMS: atom_id res chain seq x y z
N GLU A 1 1.86 -3.92 16.06
CA GLU A 1 1.20 -2.59 15.94
C GLU A 1 0.47 -2.43 14.62
N TYR A 2 0.94 -3.04 13.52
CA TYR A 2 0.29 -2.95 12.21
C TYR A 2 -0.45 -4.23 11.81
N CYS A 3 -1.48 -4.08 10.97
CA CYS A 3 -2.20 -5.21 10.38
C CYS A 3 -1.33 -5.98 9.39
N LEU A 4 -0.66 -5.26 8.49
CA LEU A 4 0.35 -5.76 7.55
C LEU A 4 1.55 -4.82 7.52
N SER A 5 2.69 -5.33 7.09
CA SER A 5 3.89 -4.54 6.80
C SER A 5 4.48 -4.95 5.45
N TYR A 6 4.76 -3.97 4.60
CA TYR A 6 5.22 -4.20 3.23
C TYR A 6 6.55 -3.53 2.93
N LEU A 7 7.33 -4.20 2.10
CA LEU A 7 8.54 -3.66 1.51
C LEU A 7 8.34 -3.39 0.02
N PHE A 8 8.54 -2.15 -0.40
CA PHE A 8 8.67 -1.78 -1.81
C PHE A 8 10.15 -1.75 -2.17
N THR A 9 10.54 -2.41 -3.26
CA THR A 9 11.94 -2.48 -3.68
C THR A 9 12.11 -2.30 -5.19
N ALA A 10 13.34 -1.99 -5.60
CA ALA A 10 13.75 -1.89 -7.00
C ALA A 10 14.81 -2.97 -7.29
N ARG A 11 14.44 -4.23 -7.08
CA ARG A 11 15.30 -5.40 -7.29
C ARG A 11 14.65 -6.30 -8.33
N ASP A 12 15.42 -6.68 -9.35
CA ASP A 12 14.97 -7.67 -10.32
C ASP A 12 15.12 -9.08 -9.73
N PHE A 13 13.99 -9.76 -9.51
CA PHE A 13 13.96 -11.10 -8.95
C PHE A 13 13.95 -12.17 -10.06
N GLY A 14 14.36 -13.39 -9.69
CA GLY A 14 14.31 -14.53 -10.60
C GLY A 14 12.88 -14.84 -11.09
N ASP A 15 12.80 -15.46 -12.27
CA ASP A 15 11.57 -15.97 -12.88
C ASP A 15 10.46 -14.94 -13.12
N GLY A 16 10.81 -13.65 -13.13
CA GLY A 16 9.87 -12.55 -13.33
C GLY A 16 8.95 -12.29 -12.13
N THR A 17 9.42 -12.65 -10.93
CA THR A 17 8.66 -12.48 -9.69
C THR A 17 8.50 -10.99 -9.34
N LEU A 18 7.26 -10.53 -9.25
CA LEU A 18 6.93 -9.13 -8.94
C LEU A 18 6.65 -8.89 -7.45
N GLY A 19 6.28 -9.93 -6.70
CA GLY A 19 5.93 -9.82 -5.29
C GLY A 19 5.94 -11.17 -4.59
N LEU A 20 5.88 -11.11 -3.26
CA LEU A 20 5.74 -12.27 -2.39
C LEU A 20 5.06 -11.87 -1.09
N ALA A 21 4.08 -12.65 -0.66
CA ALA A 21 3.38 -12.46 0.60
C ALA A 21 3.12 -13.77 1.35
N TRP A 22 3.03 -13.66 2.68
CA TRP A 22 2.55 -14.77 3.51
C TRP A 22 1.04 -14.87 3.45
N MET A 23 0.53 -16.04 3.06
CA MET A 23 -0.91 -16.22 2.89
C MET A 23 -1.66 -16.31 4.22
N GLY A 24 -2.81 -15.62 4.30
CA GLY A 24 -3.76 -15.76 5.39
C GLY A 24 -4.45 -17.14 5.39
N SER A 25 -4.78 -17.68 6.57
CA SER A 25 -5.47 -18.97 6.65
C SER A 25 -6.39 -19.06 7.87
N ILE A 26 -7.48 -19.82 7.72
CA ILE A 26 -8.38 -20.18 8.82
C ILE A 26 -7.99 -21.48 9.52
N LEU A 27 -6.97 -22.20 9.01
CA LEU A 27 -6.58 -23.50 9.55
C LEU A 27 -5.80 -23.31 10.87
N PRO A 28 -6.15 -24.03 11.95
CA PRO A 28 -5.39 -24.00 13.19
C PRO A 28 -3.97 -24.48 12.90
N ASN A 29 -2.97 -23.64 13.18
CA ASN A 29 -1.52 -23.82 12.92
C ASN A 29 -0.97 -23.29 11.59
N ASN A 30 -1.80 -22.85 10.64
CA ASN A 30 -1.30 -22.10 9.48
C ASN A 30 -1.13 -20.63 9.87
N ARG A 31 0.14 -20.22 9.97
CA ARG A 31 0.54 -18.85 10.29
C ARG A 31 0.78 -18.06 9.02
N GLY A 32 0.42 -16.78 9.04
CA GLY A 32 0.54 -15.91 7.88
C GLY A 32 -0.65 -14.99 7.71
N GLY A 33 -0.44 -13.94 6.92
CA GLY A 33 -1.45 -12.98 6.54
C GLY A 33 -1.72 -11.90 7.58
N ILE A 34 -2.82 -11.19 7.38
CA ILE A 34 -3.24 -10.08 8.23
C ILE A 34 -3.33 -10.48 9.72
N CYS A 35 -2.96 -9.55 10.60
CA CYS A 35 -3.02 -9.70 12.06
C CYS A 35 -2.17 -10.83 12.67
N GLU A 36 -1.23 -11.41 11.92
CA GLU A 36 -0.32 -12.42 12.47
C GLU A 36 0.67 -11.81 13.48
N LYS A 37 0.78 -12.43 14.66
CA LYS A 37 1.70 -11.99 15.72
C LYS A 37 3.11 -12.53 15.50
N SER A 38 4.08 -11.88 16.12
CA SER A 38 5.46 -12.38 16.16
C SER A 38 5.52 -13.70 16.93
N ALA A 39 6.29 -14.66 16.43
CA ALA A 39 6.63 -15.85 17.22
C ALA A 39 8.01 -16.39 16.88
N LYS A 40 8.50 -17.27 17.75
CA LYS A 40 9.77 -17.96 17.57
C LYS A 40 9.66 -18.94 16.41
N ASP A 41 10.69 -18.97 15.58
CA ASP A 41 10.83 -19.84 14.44
C ASP A 41 12.28 -20.32 14.31
N ILE A 42 12.53 -21.31 13.46
CA ILE A 42 13.86 -21.80 13.13
C ILE A 42 14.13 -21.46 11.67
N TYR A 43 15.20 -20.72 11.42
CA TYR A 43 15.68 -20.41 10.08
C TYR A 43 17.15 -20.81 9.97
N GLU A 44 17.47 -21.69 9.02
CA GLU A 44 18.84 -22.21 8.81
C GLU A 44 19.50 -22.73 10.11
N GLY A 45 18.72 -23.41 10.95
CA GLY A 45 19.18 -23.95 12.23
C GLY A 45 19.31 -22.93 13.38
N GLN A 46 19.07 -21.65 13.12
CA GLN A 46 19.10 -20.59 14.13
C GLN A 46 17.70 -20.24 14.63
N ARG A 47 17.60 -19.94 15.93
CA ARG A 47 16.37 -19.42 16.53
C ARG A 47 16.19 -17.96 16.14
N VAL A 48 15.10 -17.67 15.47
CA VAL A 48 14.72 -16.32 15.04
C VAL A 48 13.33 -15.97 15.55
N ILE A 49 13.00 -14.68 15.55
CA ILE A 49 11.63 -14.20 15.78
C ILE A 49 11.13 -13.70 14.43
N LYS A 50 10.03 -14.27 13.94
CA LYS A 50 9.41 -13.85 12.69
C LYS A 50 7.98 -13.38 12.92
N THR A 51 7.56 -12.42 12.11
CA THR A 51 6.18 -11.95 12.01
C THR A 51 5.74 -12.14 10.56
N LEU A 52 4.71 -12.95 10.35
CA LEU A 52 4.29 -13.39 9.00
C LEU A 52 3.10 -12.58 8.48
N ASN A 53 2.90 -11.35 8.96
CA ASN A 53 1.95 -10.38 8.42
C ASN A 53 2.65 -9.46 7.41
N THR A 54 3.50 -10.05 6.58
CA THR A 54 4.47 -9.34 5.75
C THR A 54 4.33 -9.70 4.27
N GLY A 55 4.64 -8.74 3.42
CA GLY A 55 4.79 -8.93 1.99
C GLY A 55 5.85 -8.00 1.41
N MET A 56 6.22 -8.25 0.17
CA MET A 56 7.09 -7.36 -0.60
C MET A 56 6.64 -7.31 -2.05
N ILE A 57 6.87 -6.17 -2.69
CA ILE A 57 6.73 -6.02 -4.13
C ILE A 57 7.95 -5.33 -4.71
N THR A 58 8.20 -5.54 -6.00
CA THR A 58 9.20 -4.79 -6.75
C THR A 58 8.60 -4.00 -7.90
N VAL A 59 9.21 -2.84 -8.16
CA VAL A 59 8.91 -1.99 -9.32
C VAL A 59 9.83 -2.29 -10.52
N ILE A 60 10.62 -3.36 -10.48
CA ILE A 60 11.51 -3.78 -11.57
C ILE A 60 11.22 -5.24 -11.94
N ASN A 61 11.07 -5.50 -13.23
CA ASN A 61 10.98 -6.85 -13.77
C ASN A 61 11.76 -6.94 -15.08
N HIS A 62 12.62 -7.94 -15.23
CA HIS A 62 13.49 -8.11 -16.39
C HIS A 62 14.27 -6.81 -16.70
N ASN A 63 14.90 -6.25 -15.67
CA ASN A 63 15.64 -4.99 -15.66
C ASN A 63 14.87 -3.76 -16.18
N THR A 64 13.54 -3.84 -16.23
CA THR A 64 12.68 -2.76 -16.71
C THR A 64 11.74 -2.32 -15.60
N ARG A 65 11.54 -0.99 -15.46
CA ARG A 65 10.61 -0.45 -14.47
C ARG A 65 9.17 -0.78 -14.88
N THR A 66 8.39 -1.34 -13.96
CA THR A 66 6.96 -1.59 -14.16
C THR A 66 6.18 -0.28 -14.14
N SER A 67 5.03 -0.25 -14.84
CA SER A 67 4.12 0.91 -14.76
C SER A 67 3.50 1.03 -13.36
N ALA A 68 2.97 2.21 -13.04
CA ALA A 68 2.26 2.45 -11.78
C ALA A 68 1.07 1.48 -11.62
N LEU A 69 0.24 1.36 -12.66
CA LEU A 69 -0.90 0.44 -12.69
C LEU A 69 -0.49 -1.02 -12.41
N MET A 70 0.58 -1.51 -13.04
CA MET A 70 1.08 -2.86 -12.80
C MET A 70 1.57 -3.06 -11.36
N THR A 71 2.19 -2.03 -10.79
CA THR A 71 2.68 -2.03 -9.42
C THR A 71 1.52 -2.06 -8.42
N GLU A 72 0.46 -1.28 -8.66
CA GLU A 72 -0.76 -1.28 -7.85
C GLU A 72 -1.46 -2.64 -7.89
N LEU A 73 -1.60 -3.23 -9.07
CA LEU A 73 -2.21 -4.56 -9.22
C LEU A 73 -1.38 -5.66 -8.57
N THR A 74 -0.05 -5.59 -8.68
CA THR A 74 0.87 -6.50 -7.97
C THR A 74 0.70 -6.35 -6.46
N PHE A 75 0.65 -5.12 -5.95
CA PHE A 75 0.42 -4.87 -4.54
C PHE A 75 -0.91 -5.45 -4.07
N ALA A 76 -1.99 -5.23 -4.82
CA ALA A 76 -3.31 -5.79 -4.55
C ALA A 76 -3.30 -7.34 -4.56
N HIS A 77 -2.57 -7.96 -5.49
CA HIS A 77 -2.38 -9.41 -5.57
C HIS A 77 -1.74 -9.97 -4.28
N GLU A 78 -0.63 -9.37 -3.86
CA GLU A 78 0.05 -9.79 -2.63
C GLU A 78 -0.80 -9.56 -1.38
N VAL A 79 -1.56 -8.46 -1.34
CA VAL A 79 -2.50 -8.19 -0.23
C VAL A 79 -3.64 -9.22 -0.24
N GLY A 80 -4.09 -9.64 -1.42
CA GLY A 80 -5.05 -10.74 -1.58
C GLY A 80 -4.55 -12.04 -0.96
N HIS A 81 -3.28 -12.42 -1.17
CA HIS A 81 -2.66 -13.55 -0.47
C HIS A 81 -2.69 -13.36 1.05
N ASN A 82 -2.29 -12.19 1.55
CA ASN A 82 -2.33 -11.90 2.98
C ASN A 82 -3.75 -11.99 3.59
N LEU A 83 -4.79 -11.71 2.79
CA LEU A 83 -6.19 -11.90 3.15
C LEU A 83 -6.66 -13.35 2.98
N GLY A 84 -5.84 -14.25 2.41
CA GLY A 84 -6.08 -15.67 2.30
C GLY A 84 -6.66 -16.13 0.96
N ALA A 85 -6.66 -15.27 -0.06
CA ALA A 85 -6.97 -15.70 -1.42
C ALA A 85 -5.82 -16.55 -1.97
N GLU A 86 -6.17 -17.68 -2.58
CA GLU A 86 -5.26 -18.48 -3.39
C GLU A 86 -5.28 -17.95 -4.83
N HIS A 87 -4.37 -18.43 -5.68
CA HIS A 87 -4.47 -18.14 -7.12
C HIS A 87 -5.80 -18.67 -7.69
N ASP A 88 -6.43 -17.87 -8.53
CA ASP A 88 -7.63 -18.30 -9.25
C ASP A 88 -7.31 -19.47 -10.19
N ASP A 89 -8.27 -20.39 -10.38
CA ASP A 89 -8.20 -21.48 -11.36
C ASP A 89 -9.32 -21.34 -12.42
N ASP A 90 -9.38 -22.25 -13.38
CA ASP A 90 -10.41 -22.27 -14.44
C ASP A 90 -11.85 -22.15 -13.91
N LYS A 91 -12.14 -22.62 -12.69
CA LYS A 91 -13.49 -22.55 -12.10
C LYS A 91 -13.79 -21.19 -11.48
N CYS A 92 -12.76 -20.39 -11.22
CA CYS A 92 -12.85 -19.04 -10.67
C CYS A 92 -12.99 -17.96 -11.74
N GLY A 93 -13.14 -18.35 -13.00
CA GLY A 93 -13.30 -17.43 -14.14
C GLY A 93 -12.00 -17.05 -14.82
N GLU A 94 -10.97 -17.91 -14.78
CA GLU A 94 -9.83 -17.74 -15.68
C GLU A 94 -10.29 -17.79 -17.15
N GLY A 95 -9.82 -16.85 -17.97
CA GLY A 95 -10.07 -16.86 -19.42
C GLY A 95 -11.41 -16.27 -19.88
N THR A 96 -12.07 -15.42 -19.08
CA THR A 96 -13.21 -14.64 -19.58
C THR A 96 -12.77 -13.68 -20.70
N THR A 97 -13.73 -13.25 -21.53
CA THR A 97 -13.50 -12.20 -22.55
C THR A 97 -13.12 -10.84 -21.96
N PHE A 98 -13.18 -10.70 -20.63
CA PHE A 98 -12.91 -9.47 -19.89
C PHE A 98 -11.57 -9.55 -19.12
N GLY A 99 -10.69 -10.49 -19.52
CA GLY A 99 -9.40 -10.73 -18.90
C GLY A 99 -9.47 -11.51 -17.58
N HIS A 100 -8.31 -11.65 -16.94
CA HIS A 100 -8.15 -12.35 -15.67
C HIS A 100 -8.36 -11.42 -14.46
N TYR A 101 -8.70 -12.00 -13.30
CA TYR A 101 -8.83 -11.27 -12.03
C TYR A 101 -7.47 -11.02 -11.36
N ILE A 102 -7.48 -10.20 -10.31
CA ILE A 102 -6.26 -9.83 -9.54
C ILE A 102 -5.46 -11.06 -9.09
N MET A 103 -6.10 -12.14 -8.67
CA MET A 103 -5.42 -13.34 -8.14
C MET A 103 -4.95 -14.32 -9.23
N TYR A 104 -4.90 -13.89 -10.49
CA TYR A 104 -4.30 -14.71 -11.54
C TYR A 104 -2.82 -14.95 -11.27
N ARG A 105 -2.35 -16.18 -11.47
CA ARG A 105 -0.99 -16.60 -11.11
C ARG A 105 0.13 -15.99 -11.97
N ARG A 106 -0.21 -15.33 -13.08
CA ARG A 106 0.74 -14.68 -13.98
C ARG A 106 0.44 -13.19 -14.05
N ALA A 107 1.45 -12.41 -14.42
CA ALA A 107 1.28 -10.98 -14.66
C ALA A 107 0.19 -10.72 -15.71
N THR A 108 -0.70 -9.78 -15.40
CA THR A 108 -1.74 -9.26 -16.30
C THR A 108 -1.25 -7.93 -16.91
N THR A 109 -1.94 -7.38 -17.91
CA THR A 109 -1.59 -6.07 -18.48
C THR A 109 -2.18 -4.90 -17.69
N GLY A 110 -3.19 -5.18 -16.86
CA GLY A 110 -3.96 -4.19 -16.11
C GLY A 110 -5.05 -3.46 -16.91
N LEU A 111 -5.17 -3.74 -18.21
CA LEU A 111 -6.05 -3.01 -19.12
C LEU A 111 -7.45 -3.62 -19.26
N GLU A 112 -7.60 -4.89 -18.88
CA GLU A 112 -8.85 -5.61 -19.00
C GLU A 112 -9.78 -5.34 -17.80
N GLU A 113 -11.09 -5.42 -18.03
CA GLU A 113 -12.11 -5.04 -17.03
C GLU A 113 -12.00 -5.82 -15.71
N ASN A 114 -11.55 -7.07 -15.73
CA ASN A 114 -11.39 -7.88 -14.52
C ASN A 114 -10.06 -7.64 -13.79
N ASN A 115 -9.07 -6.99 -14.42
CA ASN A 115 -7.75 -6.85 -13.82
C ASN A 115 -7.77 -6.00 -12.54
N ASN A 116 -8.80 -5.17 -12.33
CA ASN A 116 -9.00 -4.39 -11.11
C ASN A 116 -10.06 -4.99 -10.15
N LYS A 117 -10.46 -6.26 -10.35
CA LYS A 117 -11.45 -6.95 -9.53
C LYS A 117 -10.88 -8.26 -8.96
N PHE A 118 -11.38 -8.64 -7.79
CA PHE A 118 -11.21 -9.98 -7.26
C PHE A 118 -12.29 -10.91 -7.81
N SER A 119 -11.95 -12.19 -8.04
CA SER A 119 -12.93 -13.19 -8.42
C SER A 119 -13.85 -13.53 -7.23
N ASN A 120 -14.97 -14.20 -7.50
CA ASN A 120 -15.83 -14.71 -6.44
C ASN A 120 -15.10 -15.74 -5.55
N CYS A 121 -14.17 -16.52 -6.11
CA CYS A 121 -13.36 -17.44 -5.32
C CYS A 121 -12.46 -16.70 -4.33
N SER A 122 -11.73 -15.68 -4.82
CA SER A 122 -10.85 -14.88 -3.97
C SER A 122 -11.65 -14.19 -2.87
N MET A 123 -12.78 -13.55 -3.21
CA MET A 123 -13.63 -12.86 -2.23
C MET A 123 -14.17 -13.80 -1.14
N ASN A 124 -14.57 -15.01 -1.48
CA ASN A 124 -15.06 -15.99 -0.50
C ASN A 124 -13.96 -16.43 0.48
N LYS A 125 -12.74 -16.65 -0.01
CA LYS A 125 -11.59 -17.00 0.82
C LYS A 125 -11.19 -15.85 1.74
N MET A 126 -11.07 -14.64 1.18
CA MET A 126 -10.77 -13.43 1.95
C MET A 126 -11.84 -13.17 3.03
N GLY A 127 -13.11 -13.29 2.66
CA GLY A 127 -14.23 -13.14 3.60
C GLY A 127 -14.15 -14.11 4.77
N SER A 128 -13.74 -15.36 4.53
CA SER A 128 -13.59 -16.37 5.58
C SER A 128 -12.50 -16.00 6.60
N VAL A 129 -11.35 -15.51 6.12
CA VAL A 129 -10.27 -15.03 6.99
C VAL A 129 -10.69 -13.78 7.76
N MET A 130 -11.36 -12.83 7.10
CA MET A 130 -11.87 -11.61 7.73
C MET A 130 -12.87 -11.92 8.86
N ILE A 131 -13.80 -12.86 8.62
CA ILE A 131 -14.73 -13.34 9.65
C ILE A 131 -13.97 -13.98 10.82
N SER A 132 -12.97 -14.82 10.54
CA SER A 132 -12.14 -15.44 11.58
C SER A 132 -11.41 -14.42 12.43
N ILE A 133 -10.87 -13.35 11.83
CA ILE A 133 -10.14 -12.30 12.55
C ILE A 133 -11.09 -11.44 13.38
N LYS A 134 -12.18 -10.96 12.76
CA LYS A 134 -13.18 -10.12 13.44
C LYS A 134 -13.76 -10.82 14.66
N ASN A 135 -14.09 -12.10 14.52
CA ASN A 135 -14.70 -12.90 15.58
C ASN A 135 -13.67 -13.64 16.46
N GLN A 136 -12.37 -13.45 16.21
CA GLN A 136 -11.26 -14.09 16.95
C GLN A 136 -11.36 -15.62 17.00
N LEU A 137 -11.75 -16.23 15.88
CA LEU A 137 -11.87 -17.67 15.71
C LEU A 137 -10.51 -18.29 15.32
N HIS A 138 -10.40 -19.62 15.50
CA HIS A 138 -9.25 -20.41 15.04
C HIS A 138 -7.87 -19.93 15.56
N GLY A 139 -7.84 -19.25 16.70
CA GLY A 139 -6.62 -18.69 17.29
C GLY A 139 -6.14 -17.38 16.66
N LYS A 140 -6.93 -16.76 15.78
CA LYS A 140 -6.62 -15.44 15.20
C LYS A 140 -6.98 -14.33 16.19
N THR A 141 -6.16 -13.28 16.21
CA THR A 141 -6.42 -12.07 17.01
C THR A 141 -6.91 -10.96 16.10
N ASN A 142 -7.90 -10.20 16.53
CA ASN A 142 -8.33 -9.01 15.81
C ASN A 142 -7.31 -7.88 15.99
N CYS A 143 -6.78 -7.35 14.89
CA CYS A 143 -5.91 -6.17 14.87
C CYS A 143 -6.49 -5.04 14.02
N LEU A 144 -7.71 -5.20 13.50
CA LEU A 144 -8.38 -4.22 12.67
C LEU A 144 -8.93 -3.12 13.57
N ALA A 145 -8.69 -1.87 13.20
CA ALA A 145 -9.30 -0.71 13.82
C ALA A 145 -10.64 -0.41 13.16
N GLU A 146 -11.55 0.24 13.89
CA GLU A 146 -12.68 0.91 13.25
C GLU A 146 -12.16 1.99 12.30
N CYS A 147 -12.81 2.13 11.15
CA CYS A 147 -12.44 3.19 10.20
C CYS A 147 -12.67 4.54 10.88
N SER A 148 -11.61 5.22 11.30
CA SER A 148 -11.72 6.60 11.74
C SER A 148 -11.99 7.48 10.52
N GLN A 149 -12.83 8.49 10.69
CA GLN A 149 -12.95 9.61 9.76
C GLN A 149 -11.84 10.66 10.01
N VAL A 150 -10.87 10.30 10.86
CA VAL A 150 -9.76 11.15 11.31
C VAL A 150 -8.50 10.50 10.75
N GLY A 151 -7.73 11.27 10.01
CA GLY A 151 -6.46 10.91 9.43
C GLY A 151 -5.42 10.56 10.48
N TYR A 152 -4.40 9.84 10.06
CA TYR A 152 -3.25 9.55 10.88
C TYR A 152 -2.17 10.61 10.64
N CYS A 153 -2.24 11.66 11.44
CA CYS A 153 -1.23 12.72 11.41
C CYS A 153 0.17 12.18 11.72
N GLY A 154 1.06 12.28 10.74
CA GLY A 154 2.45 11.82 10.81
C GLY A 154 2.81 10.72 9.81
N ASN A 155 1.86 10.21 9.00
CA ASN A 155 2.13 9.24 7.93
C ASN A 155 2.60 9.90 6.62
N ARG A 156 2.65 11.24 6.55
CA ARG A 156 3.01 12.06 5.40
C ARG A 156 2.01 11.99 4.24
N ASN A 157 0.77 11.66 4.54
CA ASN A 157 -0.32 11.64 3.58
C ASN A 157 -1.43 12.54 4.10
N VAL A 158 -1.68 13.65 3.40
CA VAL A 158 -2.71 14.61 3.83
C VAL A 158 -4.09 13.99 3.65
N GLU A 159 -4.79 13.76 4.77
CA GLU A 159 -6.15 13.23 4.83
C GLU A 159 -7.19 14.35 5.03
N ASP A 160 -8.49 14.04 4.95
CA ASP A 160 -9.58 15.04 4.84
C ASP A 160 -9.65 16.05 6.01
N ASP A 161 -9.16 15.68 7.19
CA ASP A 161 -9.13 16.50 8.40
C ASP A 161 -7.77 17.20 8.66
N GLU A 162 -6.82 17.05 7.75
CA GLU A 162 -5.47 17.61 7.83
C GLU A 162 -5.25 18.73 6.81
N GLU A 163 -4.49 19.77 7.18
CA GLU A 163 -4.12 20.83 6.24
C GLU A 163 -2.78 20.54 5.54
N CYS A 164 -1.92 19.75 6.20
CA CYS A 164 -0.60 19.31 5.78
C CYS A 164 -0.15 18.13 6.64
N ASP A 165 0.85 17.36 6.22
CA ASP A 165 1.48 16.32 7.03
C ASP A 165 2.94 16.15 6.62
N CYS A 166 3.85 16.70 7.44
CA CYS A 166 5.29 16.59 7.25
C CYS A 166 5.94 15.45 8.04
N GLY A 167 5.14 14.61 8.72
CA GLY A 167 5.62 13.58 9.62
C GLY A 167 5.84 14.05 11.06
N PHE A 168 6.56 13.23 11.82
CA PHE A 168 6.98 13.54 13.19
C PHE A 168 8.11 14.57 13.24
N ILE A 169 8.35 15.17 14.40
CA ILE A 169 9.33 16.25 14.61
C ILE A 169 10.76 15.86 14.20
N SER A 170 11.12 14.58 14.34
CA SER A 170 12.43 14.06 13.93
C SER A 170 12.63 14.02 12.41
N GLU A 171 11.55 14.11 11.64
CA GLU A 171 11.53 13.92 10.19
C GLU A 171 11.01 15.15 9.44
N CYS A 172 10.22 16.00 10.10
CA CYS A 172 9.58 17.16 9.50
C CYS A 172 10.60 18.28 9.21
N THR A 173 10.99 18.40 7.94
CA THR A 173 11.79 19.52 7.44
C THR A 173 10.94 20.67 6.91
N ASP A 174 9.62 20.48 6.82
CA ASP A 174 8.71 21.48 6.29
C ASP A 174 8.45 22.62 7.29
N HIS A 175 8.85 23.83 6.93
CA HIS A 175 8.62 25.00 7.76
C HIS A 175 7.18 25.53 7.70
N CYS A 176 6.39 25.12 6.71
CA CYS A 176 5.00 25.52 6.51
C CYS A 176 4.01 24.72 7.36
N CYS A 177 4.40 23.53 7.81
CA CYS A 177 3.55 22.61 8.56
C CYS A 177 4.02 22.45 10.01
N TYR A 178 3.08 22.22 10.93
CA TYR A 178 3.39 21.72 12.26
C TYR A 178 3.54 20.19 12.25
N PRO A 179 4.61 19.62 12.86
CA PRO A 179 4.78 18.17 12.93
C PRO A 179 3.73 17.52 13.82
N ALA A 180 3.51 16.21 13.63
CA ALA A 180 2.47 15.46 14.31
C ALA A 180 2.56 15.51 15.85
N ASP A 181 3.76 15.45 16.40
CA ASP A 181 4.07 15.44 17.84
C ASP A 181 4.52 16.80 18.37
N VAL A 182 4.00 17.90 17.80
CA VAL A 182 4.19 19.25 18.33
C VAL A 182 3.58 19.40 19.74
N SER A 183 4.14 20.30 20.55
CA SER A 183 3.76 20.48 21.97
C SER A 183 2.27 20.70 22.22
N ASP A 184 1.59 21.40 21.30
CA ASP A 184 0.12 21.50 21.31
C ASP A 184 -0.44 20.56 20.24
N ALA A 185 -0.87 19.37 20.66
CA ALA A 185 -1.38 18.34 19.75
C ALA A 185 -2.52 18.82 18.83
N LYS A 186 -3.23 19.90 19.16
CA LYS A 186 -4.27 20.48 18.28
C LYS A 186 -3.70 21.17 17.04
N LEU A 187 -2.41 21.45 17.02
CA LEU A 187 -1.69 22.07 15.91
C LEU A 187 -1.03 21.04 14.99
N GLY A 188 -0.88 19.79 15.40
CA GLY A 188 -0.31 18.75 14.53
C GLY A 188 -1.04 18.68 13.19
N CYS A 189 -0.28 18.55 12.11
CA CYS A 189 -0.81 18.48 10.74
C CYS A 189 -1.65 19.70 10.30
N LYS A 190 -1.36 20.86 10.89
CA LYS A 190 -1.92 22.16 10.49
C LYS A 190 -0.86 23.08 9.93
N LEU A 191 -1.29 24.01 9.08
CA LEU A 191 -0.42 25.04 8.55
C LEU A 191 0.01 26.01 9.65
N LYS A 192 1.26 26.45 9.57
CA LYS A 192 1.77 27.51 10.44
C LYS A 192 1.14 28.86 10.06
N PRO A 193 1.04 29.81 11.01
CA PRO A 193 0.55 31.16 10.71
C PRO A 193 1.29 31.80 9.53
N GLY A 194 0.54 32.24 8.52
CA GLY A 194 1.07 32.88 7.31
C GLY A 194 1.37 31.93 6.15
N ALA A 195 1.39 30.61 6.37
CA ALA A 195 1.47 29.63 5.29
C ALA A 195 0.14 29.56 4.54
N ARG A 196 0.20 29.52 3.20
CA ARG A 196 -0.97 29.32 2.33
C ARG A 196 -1.12 27.88 1.85
N CYS A 197 -0.02 27.15 1.87
CA CYS A 197 0.08 25.75 1.52
C CYS A 197 1.31 25.13 2.21
N SER A 198 1.46 23.82 2.09
CA SER A 198 2.64 23.07 2.48
C SER A 198 3.10 22.19 1.31
N PRO A 199 4.42 22.03 1.09
CA PRO A 199 4.97 21.07 0.14
C PRO A 199 4.51 19.62 0.37
N SER A 200 4.08 19.26 1.58
CA SER A 200 3.55 17.93 1.87
C SER A 200 2.23 17.63 1.16
N LYS A 201 1.48 18.68 0.78
CA LYS A 201 0.20 18.54 0.06
C LYS A 201 0.41 18.26 -1.44
N GLY A 202 1.57 18.62 -1.97
CA GLY A 202 1.91 18.40 -3.37
C GLY A 202 2.95 19.37 -3.91
N THR A 203 3.41 19.08 -5.13
CA THR A 203 4.51 19.79 -5.80
C THR A 203 4.19 21.22 -6.24
N CYS A 204 2.93 21.63 -6.13
CA CYS A 204 2.48 22.99 -6.46
C CYS A 204 2.56 23.98 -5.30
N CYS A 205 3.11 23.58 -4.15
CA CYS A 205 3.47 24.48 -3.08
C CYS A 205 4.99 24.68 -3.01
N SER A 206 5.41 25.94 -2.96
CA SER A 206 6.82 26.31 -2.75
C SER A 206 7.26 26.13 -1.30
N ASP A 207 8.56 26.02 -1.07
CA ASP A 207 9.18 26.02 0.27
C ASP A 207 8.94 27.32 1.05
N GLN A 208 8.47 28.38 0.37
CA GLN A 208 8.05 29.65 1.00
C GLN A 208 6.58 29.63 1.43
N CYS A 209 5.94 28.45 1.43
CA CYS A 209 4.56 28.26 1.88
C CYS A 209 3.53 29.00 1.01
N THR A 210 3.84 29.16 -0.28
CA THR A 210 2.96 29.83 -1.25
C THR A 210 2.78 28.99 -2.51
N PHE A 211 1.60 29.09 -3.11
CA PHE A 211 1.30 28.38 -4.35
C PHE A 211 2.18 28.88 -5.50
N HIS A 212 2.64 27.95 -6.31
CA HIS A 212 3.25 28.27 -7.59
C HIS A 212 2.20 28.86 -8.57
N SER A 213 2.66 29.55 -9.61
CA SER A 213 1.77 30.06 -10.65
C SER A 213 1.18 28.93 -11.50
N THR A 214 0.06 29.20 -12.18
CA THR A 214 -0.59 28.26 -13.11
C THR A 214 0.25 27.86 -14.32
N THR A 215 1.42 28.47 -14.49
CA THR A 215 2.41 28.16 -15.53
C THR A 215 3.57 27.31 -15.02
N HIS A 216 3.59 26.96 -13.73
CA HIS A 216 4.61 26.13 -13.15
C HIS A 216 4.37 24.66 -13.48
N ILE A 217 5.40 23.98 -13.98
CA ILE A 217 5.35 22.55 -14.32
C ILE A 217 5.58 21.74 -13.04
N CYS A 218 4.54 21.05 -12.58
CA CYS A 218 4.56 20.24 -11.36
C CYS A 218 4.91 18.77 -11.62
N HIS A 219 4.70 18.32 -12.86
CA HIS A 219 5.16 17.04 -13.37
C HIS A 219 5.65 17.23 -14.79
N LYS A 220 6.94 16.98 -15.00
CA LYS A 220 7.58 17.12 -16.31
C LYS A 220 7.39 15.87 -17.15
N ASP A 221 7.11 16.05 -18.44
CA ASP A 221 7.09 14.97 -19.41
C ASP A 221 8.42 14.20 -19.38
N LYS A 222 8.31 12.92 -19.04
CA LYS A 222 9.36 11.94 -19.24
C LYS A 222 8.99 11.20 -20.51
N ALA A 223 9.47 11.73 -21.64
CA ALA A 223 9.16 11.37 -23.03
C ALA A 223 9.32 9.89 -23.44
N SER A 224 9.41 8.94 -22.51
CA SER A 224 9.69 7.52 -22.75
C SER A 224 8.91 6.52 -21.88
N GLN A 225 8.05 6.93 -20.94
CA GLN A 225 7.43 5.96 -20.01
C GLN A 225 5.91 6.01 -19.86
N ASP A 226 5.29 7.19 -19.73
CA ASP A 226 3.90 7.24 -19.24
C ASP A 226 2.89 7.93 -20.19
N CYS A 227 3.32 8.43 -21.36
CA CYS A 227 2.47 9.20 -22.29
C CYS A 227 1.74 10.41 -21.63
N ILE A 228 2.31 10.94 -20.55
CA ILE A 228 1.81 12.10 -19.82
C ILE A 228 2.69 13.29 -20.20
N GLY A 229 2.09 14.31 -20.82
CA GLY A 229 2.78 15.57 -21.12
C GLY A 229 3.09 16.38 -19.85
N ASP A 230 3.62 17.58 -20.02
CA ASP A 230 3.85 18.49 -18.88
C ASP A 230 2.51 18.78 -18.17
N VAL A 231 2.48 18.56 -16.86
CA VAL A 231 1.34 18.92 -16.00
C VAL A 231 1.68 20.22 -15.28
N LEU A 232 0.76 21.17 -15.34
CA LEU A 232 0.89 22.49 -14.73
C LEU A 232 0.10 22.54 -13.42
N CYS A 233 0.50 23.44 -12.52
CA CYS A 233 -0.31 23.78 -11.36
C CYS A 233 -1.62 24.47 -11.75
N GLU A 234 -2.67 24.27 -10.94
CA GLU A 234 -3.99 24.92 -11.09
C GLU A 234 -4.23 25.96 -9.99
#